data_AF-M1CGD3-F1
#
_entry.id   AF-M1CGD3-F1
#
_cell.length_a   1.000
_cell.length_b   1.000
_cell.length_c   1.000
_cell.angle_alpha   90.00
_cell.angle_beta   90.00
_cell.angle_gamma   90.00
#
_symmetry.space_group_name_H-M   'P 1'
#
loop_
_entity.id
_entity.type
_entity.pdbx_description
1 polymer ?
#
loop_
_entity_poly.entity_id
_entity_poly.type
_entity_poly.pdbx_seq_one_letter_code
_entity_poly.pdbx_strand_id
1 'polypeptide(L)'
;MNVVCPYNFGAILQLDDCYVRYEHEDFIGKPDTSLRYNKCSKNQLRGDGEFIRRRDEVLAGLIQGGGGVTGSKVSGSGSIEGFAQCLGDLSPEDCSACISEAVLKLKDMCGDAAAADVYLAQCYARYWGSGYYHSSDRSNDDDVGKTVAIIVGVLAGVAVFIVLLSVCRKSIG
;
A
#
# COMPACT_ATOMS: atom_id res chain seq x y z
N MET A 1 8.22 -25.29 -8.79
CA MET A 1 8.67 -23.88 -8.73
C MET A 1 7.65 -23.06 -9.46
N ASN A 2 6.87 -22.22 -8.76
CA ASN A 2 5.88 -21.35 -9.38
C ASN A 2 6.55 -20.01 -9.69
N VAL A 3 6.75 -19.73 -10.97
CA VAL A 3 7.25 -18.42 -11.46
C VAL A 3 6.06 -17.46 -11.55
N VAL A 4 6.22 -16.23 -11.07
CA VAL A 4 5.10 -15.28 -10.88
C VAL A 4 4.56 -14.72 -12.22
N CYS A 5 5.42 -14.54 -13.23
CA CYS A 5 5.03 -13.95 -14.52
C CYS A 5 5.54 -14.78 -15.71
N PRO A 6 4.97 -15.97 -15.99
CA PRO A 6 5.37 -16.77 -17.15
C PRO A 6 4.86 -16.13 -18.45
N TYR A 7 5.74 -15.98 -19.44
CA TYR A 7 5.43 -15.54 -20.82
C TYR A 7 4.88 -14.11 -20.98
N ASN A 8 5.02 -13.23 -19.98
CA ASN A 8 4.61 -11.84 -20.12
C ASN A 8 5.67 -11.00 -20.84
N PHE A 9 5.20 -10.08 -21.70
CA PHE A 9 6.04 -9.07 -22.37
C PHE A 9 6.62 -8.02 -21.42
N GLY A 10 6.06 -7.89 -20.22
CA GLY A 10 6.61 -7.07 -19.15
C GLY A 10 6.26 -7.63 -17.78
N ALA A 11 7.17 -7.44 -16.82
CA ALA A 11 6.94 -7.78 -15.43
C ALA A 11 7.73 -6.84 -14.52
N ILE A 12 7.18 -6.64 -13.32
CA ILE A 12 7.81 -5.90 -12.23
C ILE A 12 7.83 -6.82 -11.02
N LEU A 13 9.01 -6.99 -10.41
CA LEU A 13 9.20 -7.71 -9.16
C LEU A 13 9.98 -6.84 -8.19
N GLN A 14 9.33 -6.45 -7.10
CA GLN A 14 9.94 -5.77 -5.96
C GLN A 14 10.10 -6.78 -4.82
N LEU A 15 11.33 -7.00 -4.39
CA LEU A 15 11.68 -7.65 -3.13
C LEU A 15 12.17 -6.57 -2.15
N ASP A 16 12.48 -6.97 -0.90
CA ASP A 16 12.89 -6.02 0.14
C ASP A 16 14.12 -5.19 -0.27
N ASP A 17 15.12 -5.82 -0.91
CA ASP A 17 16.40 -5.19 -1.24
C ASP A 17 16.63 -5.01 -2.75
N CYS A 18 15.77 -5.55 -3.60
CA CYS A 18 15.98 -5.49 -5.05
C CYS A 18 14.70 -5.31 -5.85
N TYR A 19 14.85 -4.66 -7.00
CA TYR A 19 13.79 -4.41 -7.96
C TYR A 19 14.21 -4.90 -9.34
N VAL A 20 13.31 -5.57 -10.02
CA VAL A 20 13.49 -6.01 -11.41
C VAL A 20 12.28 -5.56 -12.21
N ARG A 21 12.52 -4.84 -13.31
CA ARG A 21 11.52 -4.48 -14.30
C ARG A 21 12.05 -4.76 -15.70
N TYR A 22 11.20 -5.37 -16.52
CA TYR A 22 11.38 -5.41 -17.95
C TYR A 22 10.02 -5.15 -18.60
N GLU A 23 10.01 -4.50 -19.74
CA GLU A 23 8.81 -4.22 -20.55
C GLU A 23 9.18 -4.21 -22.03
N HIS A 24 8.18 -4.31 -22.89
CA HIS A 24 8.34 -4.17 -24.34
C HIS A 24 8.51 -2.70 -24.76
N GLU A 25 7.85 -1.80 -24.05
CA GLU A 25 7.92 -0.36 -24.27
C GLU A 25 9.19 0.22 -23.65
N ASP A 26 9.71 1.30 -24.24
CA ASP A 26 10.86 2.01 -23.68
C ASP A 26 10.43 2.88 -22.49
N PHE A 27 10.91 2.52 -21.29
CA PHE A 27 10.59 3.20 -20.02
C PHE A 27 11.80 3.87 -19.35
N ILE A 28 13.01 3.67 -19.88
CA ILE A 28 14.26 4.10 -19.21
C ILE A 28 14.35 5.63 -19.22
N GLY A 29 14.52 6.21 -18.03
CA GLY A 29 14.68 7.66 -17.83
C GLY A 29 13.39 8.46 -18.03
N LYS A 30 12.24 7.80 -18.12
CA LYS A 30 10.93 8.46 -18.23
C LYS A 30 10.28 8.54 -16.85
N PRO A 31 9.93 9.74 -16.36
CA PRO A 31 9.23 9.88 -15.10
C PRO A 31 7.85 9.21 -15.18
N ASP A 32 7.55 8.36 -14.21
CA ASP A 32 6.26 7.70 -14.05
C ASP A 32 5.97 7.57 -12.54
N THR A 33 4.94 8.29 -12.09
CA THR A 33 4.49 8.31 -10.68
C THR A 33 3.20 7.53 -10.46
N SER A 34 2.81 6.67 -11.42
CA SER A 34 1.68 5.78 -11.28
C SER A 34 1.86 4.87 -10.06
N LEU A 35 0.82 4.78 -9.24
CA LEU A 35 0.81 3.89 -8.07
C LEU A 35 0.85 2.43 -8.52
N ARG A 36 1.84 1.67 -8.03
CA ARG A 36 1.99 0.24 -8.32
C ARG A 36 1.56 -0.63 -7.15
N TYR A 37 1.90 -0.23 -5.93
CA TYR A 37 1.52 -0.94 -4.71
C TYR A 37 1.52 0.00 -3.51
N ASN A 38 0.63 -0.23 -2.55
CA ASN A 38 0.70 0.38 -1.23
C ASN A 38 0.36 -0.64 -0.14
N LYS A 39 0.91 -0.43 1.05
CA LYS A 39 0.58 -1.21 2.24
C LYS A 39 0.54 -0.26 3.43
N CYS A 40 -0.54 -0.32 4.19
CA CYS A 40 -0.67 0.41 5.45
C CYS A 40 -0.79 -0.62 6.58
N SER A 41 -0.12 -0.40 7.70
CA SER A 41 -0.23 -1.28 8.85
C SER A 41 -1.65 -1.24 9.43
N LYS A 42 -2.20 -2.40 9.81
CA LYS A 42 -3.50 -2.48 10.51
C LYS A 42 -3.46 -1.84 11.90
N ASN A 43 -2.29 -1.85 12.53
CA ASN A 43 -2.06 -1.15 13.78
C ASN A 43 -2.06 0.35 13.50
N GLN A 44 -3.01 1.05 14.10
CA GLN A 44 -2.90 2.48 14.30
C GLN A 44 -2.22 2.69 15.65
N LEU A 45 -1.07 3.34 15.65
CA LEU A 45 -0.57 3.98 16.88
C LEU A 45 -1.50 5.17 17.12
N ARG A 46 -2.63 4.89 17.79
CA ARG A 46 -3.78 5.78 17.98
C ARG A 46 -3.34 7.23 18.17
N GLY A 47 -3.58 8.06 17.15
CA GLY A 47 -3.84 9.50 17.23
C GLY A 47 -2.97 10.31 18.19
N ASP A 48 -1.74 9.88 18.43
CA ASP A 48 -0.78 10.65 19.19
C ASP A 48 -0.35 11.79 18.26
N GLY A 49 -0.76 13.01 18.57
CA GLY A 49 -0.35 14.19 17.81
C GLY A 49 1.18 14.32 17.72
N GLU A 50 1.92 13.75 18.67
CA GLU A 50 3.37 13.63 18.64
C GLU A 50 3.83 12.64 17.56
N PHE A 51 3.22 11.45 17.46
CA PHE A 51 3.49 10.49 16.40
C PHE A 51 3.28 11.11 15.02
N ILE A 52 2.13 11.76 14.80
CA ILE A 52 1.80 12.39 13.52
C ILE A 52 2.79 13.51 13.18
N ARG A 53 3.15 14.34 14.16
CA ARG A 53 4.16 15.39 14.00
C ARG A 53 5.53 14.80 13.63
N ARG A 54 6.00 13.76 14.33
CA ARG A 54 7.28 13.10 14.06
C ARG A 54 7.28 12.40 12.70
N ARG A 55 6.15 11.78 12.32
CA ARG A 55 5.97 11.17 10.99
C ARG A 55 6.11 12.24 9.92
N ASP A 56 5.45 13.38 10.09
CA ASP A 56 5.52 14.48 9.13
C ASP A 56 6.93 15.09 9.03
N GLU A 57 7.69 15.13 10.12
CA GLU A 57 9.12 15.50 10.11
C GLU A 57 9.97 14.51 9.30
N VAL A 58 9.76 13.22 9.50
CA VAL A 58 10.46 12.15 8.74
C VAL A 58 10.13 12.27 7.25
N LEU A 59 8.85 12.37 6.91
CA LEU A 59 8.39 12.50 5.53
C LEU A 59 8.90 13.81 4.87
N ALA A 60 8.98 14.91 5.62
CA ALA A 60 9.59 16.15 5.17
C ALA A 60 11.10 15.97 4.92
N GLY A 61 11.80 15.21 5.76
CA GLY A 61 13.20 14.87 5.55
C GLY A 61 13.45 14.05 4.28
N LEU A 62 12.51 13.18 3.91
CA LEU A 62 12.59 12.38 2.68
C LEU A 62 12.43 13.21 1.40
N ILE A 63 11.80 14.39 1.46
CA ILE A 63 11.68 15.29 0.29
C ILE A 63 12.77 16.36 0.25
N GLN A 64 13.62 16.47 1.28
CA GLN A 64 14.68 17.47 1.35
C GLN A 64 15.99 17.01 0.70
N GLY A 65 16.62 17.91 -0.06
CA GLY A 65 17.86 17.69 -0.81
C GLY A 65 17.67 16.84 -2.07
N GLY A 66 18.54 16.96 -3.08
CA GLY A 66 18.56 15.97 -4.19
C GLY A 66 18.94 14.59 -3.65
N GLY A 67 18.46 13.49 -4.24
CA GLY A 67 18.71 12.10 -3.80
C GLY A 67 20.19 11.64 -3.79
N GLY A 68 21.14 12.58 -3.87
CA GLY A 68 22.56 12.30 -4.06
C GLY A 68 22.81 11.51 -5.34
N VAL A 69 24.00 10.93 -5.44
CA VAL A 69 24.38 10.03 -6.54
C VAL A 69 23.65 8.68 -6.45
N THR A 70 23.06 8.34 -5.29
CA THR A 70 22.51 7.01 -4.99
C THR A 70 20.98 6.92 -5.10
N GLY A 71 20.29 8.03 -5.37
CA GLY A 71 18.83 8.08 -5.50
C GLY A 71 18.06 7.65 -4.24
N SER A 72 18.72 7.54 -3.09
CA SER A 72 18.17 6.93 -1.87
C SER A 72 18.27 7.89 -0.69
N LYS A 73 17.29 7.84 0.22
CA LYS A 73 17.14 8.77 1.35
C LYS A 73 16.68 8.04 2.59
N VAL A 74 17.23 8.47 3.72
CA VAL A 74 16.84 8.01 5.06
C VAL A 74 16.52 9.23 5.90
N SER A 75 15.47 9.14 6.72
CA SER A 75 15.11 10.18 7.68
C SER A 75 14.60 9.55 8.98
N GLY A 76 14.74 10.25 10.09
CA GLY A 76 14.31 9.78 11.40
C GLY A 76 13.93 10.91 12.34
N SER A 77 12.89 10.70 13.15
CA SER A 77 12.48 11.59 14.24
C SER A 77 11.95 10.77 15.41
N GLY A 78 12.70 10.77 16.52
CA GLY A 78 12.38 9.97 17.70
C GLY A 78 12.38 8.48 17.40
N SER A 79 11.23 7.83 17.59
CA SER A 79 11.03 6.40 17.30
C SER A 79 10.55 6.14 15.87
N ILE A 80 10.42 7.15 15.00
CA ILE A 80 9.95 6.96 13.63
C ILE A 80 11.12 7.04 12.67
N GLU A 81 11.19 6.06 11.77
CA GLU A 81 12.17 5.98 10.69
C GLU A 81 11.47 6.01 9.35
N GLY A 82 12.16 6.49 8.32
CA GLY A 82 11.67 6.54 6.96
C GLY A 82 12.77 6.32 5.95
N PHE A 83 12.40 5.71 4.83
CA PHE A 83 13.27 5.40 3.71
C PHE A 83 12.56 5.73 2.39
N ALA A 84 13.27 6.30 1.44
CA ALA A 84 12.80 6.48 0.07
C ALA A 84 13.91 6.19 -0.92
N GLN A 85 13.54 5.66 -2.09
CA GLN A 85 14.49 5.38 -3.16
C GLN A 85 13.85 5.55 -4.52
N CYS A 86 14.59 6.17 -5.43
CA CYS A 86 14.30 6.24 -6.86
C CYS A 86 15.00 5.12 -7.61
N LEU A 87 14.43 4.73 -8.74
CA LEU A 87 15.16 3.93 -9.71
C LEU A 87 16.26 4.78 -10.35
N GLY A 88 17.38 4.11 -10.67
CA GLY A 88 18.64 4.77 -11.05
C GLY A 88 18.65 5.41 -12.44
N ASP A 89 17.57 5.27 -13.19
CA ASP A 89 17.38 5.87 -14.52
C ASP A 89 16.80 7.30 -14.47
N LEU A 90 16.30 7.75 -13.31
CA LEU A 90 15.74 9.10 -13.16
C LEU A 90 16.81 10.19 -13.01
N SER A 91 16.50 11.39 -13.53
CA SER A 91 17.25 12.60 -13.21
C SER A 91 17.08 12.97 -11.73
N PRO A 92 18.00 13.76 -11.13
CA PRO A 92 17.84 14.21 -9.74
C PRO A 92 16.53 14.98 -9.49
N GLU A 93 16.06 15.74 -10.48
CA GLU A 93 14.82 16.52 -10.42
C GLU A 93 13.60 15.60 -10.46
N ASP A 94 13.56 14.66 -11.40
CA ASP A 94 12.47 13.68 -11.51
C ASP A 94 12.41 12.75 -10.30
N CYS A 95 13.56 12.37 -9.74
CA CYS A 95 13.63 11.61 -8.52
C CYS A 95 13.01 12.38 -7.34
N SER A 96 13.35 13.66 -7.18
CA SER A 96 12.77 14.50 -6.13
C SER A 96 11.25 14.65 -6.29
N ALA A 97 10.77 14.81 -7.52
CA ALA A 97 9.35 14.88 -7.82
C ALA A 97 8.63 13.56 -7.52
N CYS A 98 9.22 12.43 -7.89
CA CYS A 98 8.65 11.11 -7.63
C CYS A 98 8.54 10.83 -6.13
N ILE A 99 9.60 11.08 -5.35
CA ILE A 99 9.58 10.89 -3.89
C ILE A 99 8.53 11.81 -3.25
N SER A 100 8.39 13.04 -3.73
CA SER A 100 7.37 13.97 -3.24
C SER A 100 5.96 13.42 -3.45
N GLU A 101 5.67 12.86 -4.64
CA GLU A 101 4.39 12.21 -4.94
C GLU A 101 4.16 10.96 -4.08
N ALA A 102 5.19 10.14 -3.85
CA ALA A 102 5.09 8.97 -2.97
C ALA A 102 4.77 9.36 -1.53
N VAL A 103 5.38 10.44 -1.02
CA VAL A 103 5.10 11.02 0.30
C VAL A 103 3.67 11.55 0.40
N LEU A 104 3.17 12.22 -0.63
CA LEU A 104 1.77 12.67 -0.67
C LEU A 104 0.81 11.48 -0.57
N LYS A 105 1.04 10.42 -1.34
CA LYS A 105 0.22 9.20 -1.31
C LYS A 105 0.33 8.45 0.01
N LEU A 106 1.48 8.44 0.67
CA LEU A 106 1.62 7.87 2.03
C LEU A 106 0.65 8.55 3.01
N LYS A 107 0.55 9.88 2.95
CA LYS A 107 -0.34 10.65 3.83
C LYS A 107 -1.82 10.44 3.47
N ASP A 108 -2.15 10.49 2.18
CA ASP A 108 -3.54 10.41 1.69
C ASP A 108 -4.13 9.00 1.87
N MET A 109 -3.35 7.96 1.57
CA MET A 109 -3.87 6.59 1.53
C MET A 109 -3.75 5.84 2.86
N CYS A 110 -2.76 6.17 3.69
CA CYS A 110 -2.48 5.40 4.91
C CYS A 110 -2.81 6.15 6.21
N GLY A 111 -3.25 7.41 6.15
CA GLY A 111 -3.65 8.19 7.32
C GLY A 111 -2.66 8.04 8.48
N ASP A 112 -3.16 7.61 9.64
CA ASP A 112 -2.40 7.51 10.89
C ASP A 112 -1.86 6.09 11.17
N ALA A 113 -1.57 5.32 10.11
CA ALA A 113 -0.95 4.00 10.24
C ALA A 113 0.40 4.08 10.99
N ALA A 114 0.70 3.06 11.79
CA ALA A 114 1.99 2.95 12.49
C ALA A 114 3.18 2.76 11.55
N ALA A 115 2.93 2.18 10.37
CA ALA A 115 3.87 2.03 9.29
C ALA A 115 3.13 1.99 7.95
N ALA A 116 3.79 2.47 6.90
CA ALA A 116 3.25 2.40 5.55
C ALA A 116 4.34 2.35 4.49
N ASP A 117 4.03 1.69 3.38
CA ASP A 117 4.83 1.58 2.19
C ASP A 117 4.01 2.06 0.97
N VAL A 118 4.60 2.88 0.11
CA VAL A 118 4.03 3.25 -1.20
C VAL A 118 5.11 3.08 -2.26
N TYR A 119 4.78 2.28 -3.29
CA TYR A 119 5.61 2.02 -4.45
C TYR A 119 4.93 2.63 -5.68
N LEU A 120 5.62 3.58 -6.29
CA LEU A 120 5.31 4.13 -7.61
C LEU A 120 6.14 3.42 -8.68
N ALA A 121 5.88 3.72 -9.95
CA ALA A 121 6.59 3.06 -11.03
C ALA A 121 8.11 3.31 -11.02
N GLN A 122 8.54 4.49 -10.59
CA GLN A 122 9.96 4.91 -10.63
C GLN A 122 10.57 5.24 -9.25
N CYS A 123 9.82 5.12 -8.17
CA CYS A 123 10.34 5.32 -6.82
C CYS A 123 9.43 4.69 -5.77
N TYR A 124 9.89 4.59 -4.53
CA TYR A 124 9.07 4.23 -3.40
C TYR A 124 9.46 5.02 -2.16
N ALA A 125 8.52 5.11 -1.22
CA ALA A 125 8.74 5.70 0.09
C ALA A 125 8.03 4.85 1.14
N ARG A 126 8.65 4.74 2.31
CA ARG A 126 8.13 4.00 3.46
C ARG A 126 8.50 4.66 4.77
N TYR A 127 7.65 4.50 5.78
CA TYR A 127 7.93 4.87 7.16
C TYR A 127 7.45 3.79 8.13
N TRP A 128 8.08 3.70 9.29
CA TRP A 128 7.65 2.82 10.36
C TRP A 128 8.05 3.36 11.73
N GLY A 129 7.20 3.14 12.73
CA GLY A 129 7.55 3.34 14.13
C GLY A 129 8.40 2.19 14.68
N SER A 130 9.27 2.50 15.64
CA SER A 130 10.10 1.53 16.36
C SER A 130 9.22 0.49 17.06
N GLY A 131 9.59 -0.79 16.92
CA GLY A 131 8.77 -1.91 17.39
C GLY A 131 7.72 -2.38 16.39
N TYR A 132 7.57 -1.71 15.24
CA TYR A 132 6.86 -2.29 14.09
C TYR A 132 7.76 -3.32 13.41
N TYR A 133 7.36 -4.58 13.47
CA TYR A 133 7.93 -5.64 12.64
C TYR A 133 6.98 -5.87 11.46
N HIS A 134 7.55 -6.08 10.28
CA HIS A 134 6.77 -6.45 9.10
C HIS A 134 6.18 -7.84 9.32
N SER A 135 5.03 -7.90 9.98
CA SER A 135 4.25 -9.13 10.03
C SER A 135 3.84 -9.43 8.59
N SER A 136 4.39 -10.49 8.02
CA SER A 136 3.84 -11.13 6.84
C SER A 136 2.50 -11.76 7.24
N ASP A 137 1.49 -10.91 7.41
CA ASP A 137 0.13 -11.34 7.63
C ASP A 137 -0.26 -12.19 6.42
N ARG A 138 -0.42 -13.50 6.65
CA ARG A 138 -1.20 -14.33 5.75
C ARG A 138 -2.61 -13.73 5.78
N SER A 139 -3.02 -13.12 4.68
CA SER A 139 -4.30 -12.44 4.52
C SER A 139 -5.47 -13.39 4.81
N ASN A 140 -5.94 -13.41 6.06
CA ASN A 140 -7.16 -14.12 6.47
C ASN A 140 -8.30 -13.14 6.85
N ASP A 141 -8.06 -11.83 6.87
CA ASP A 141 -9.07 -10.85 7.34
C ASP A 141 -10.13 -10.52 6.27
N ASP A 142 -9.82 -10.68 4.98
CA ASP A 142 -10.79 -10.47 3.90
C ASP A 142 -11.89 -11.57 3.89
N ASP A 143 -11.60 -12.73 4.48
CA ASP A 143 -12.53 -13.86 4.53
C ASP A 143 -13.59 -13.68 5.61
N VAL A 144 -13.30 -13.01 6.73
CA VAL A 144 -14.28 -12.81 7.80
C VAL A 144 -15.38 -11.85 7.35
N GLY A 145 -15.02 -10.73 6.72
CA GLY A 145 -15.99 -9.76 6.19
C GLY A 145 -16.89 -10.38 5.11
N LYS A 146 -16.29 -11.11 4.16
CA LYS A 146 -17.03 -11.87 3.13
C LYS A 146 -17.93 -12.95 3.74
N THR A 147 -17.44 -13.70 4.72
CA THR A 147 -18.21 -14.76 5.39
C THR A 147 -19.42 -14.19 6.13
N VAL A 148 -19.25 -13.07 6.84
CA VAL A 148 -20.35 -12.40 7.56
C VAL A 148 -21.41 -11.90 6.57
N ALA A 149 -21.01 -11.27 5.46
CA ALA A 149 -21.94 -10.79 4.44
C ALA A 149 -22.75 -11.92 3.80
N ILE A 150 -22.13 -13.07 3.51
CA ILE A 150 -22.81 -14.26 2.96
C ILE A 150 -23.83 -14.81 3.95
N ILE A 151 -23.45 -14.98 5.24
CA ILE A 151 -24.35 -15.53 6.26
C ILE A 151 -25.58 -14.64 6.44
N VAL A 152 -25.40 -13.32 6.54
CA VAL A 152 -26.52 -12.38 6.70
C VAL A 152 -27.44 -12.41 5.48
N GLY A 153 -26.87 -12.46 4.26
CA GLY A 153 -27.65 -12.58 3.02
C GLY A 153 -28.51 -13.85 2.95
N VAL A 154 -27.94 -15.00 3.33
CA VAL A 154 -28.67 -16.29 3.35
C VAL A 154 -29.80 -16.27 4.37
N LEU A 155 -29.55 -15.79 5.59
CA LEU A 155 -30.58 -15.73 6.64
C LEU A 155 -31.75 -14.83 6.24
N ALA A 156 -31.47 -13.66 5.67
CA ALA A 156 -32.50 -12.76 5.18
C ALA A 156 -33.31 -13.39 4.03
N GLY A 157 -32.63 -14.04 3.07
CA GLY A 157 -33.28 -14.72 1.95
C GLY A 157 -34.21 -15.86 2.39
N VAL A 158 -33.76 -16.70 3.33
CA VAL A 158 -34.56 -17.80 3.89
C VAL A 158 -35.81 -17.27 4.60
N ALA A 159 -35.68 -16.19 5.39
CA ALA A 159 -36.83 -15.59 6.07
C ALA A 159 -37.88 -15.09 5.07
N VAL A 160 -37.47 -14.39 4.02
CA VAL A 160 -38.37 -13.91 2.96
C VAL A 160 -39.03 -15.09 2.24
N PHE A 161 -38.28 -16.14 1.92
CA PHE A 161 -38.82 -17.33 1.27
C PHE A 161 -39.87 -18.04 2.11
N ILE A 162 -39.65 -18.19 3.43
CA ILE A 162 -40.63 -18.77 4.36
C ILE A 162 -41.91 -17.93 4.42
N VAL A 163 -41.78 -16.60 4.44
CA VAL A 163 -42.95 -15.69 4.44
C VAL A 163 -43.74 -15.85 3.14
N LEU A 164 -43.07 -15.87 1.99
CA LEU A 164 -43.73 -16.08 0.69
C LEU A 164 -44.45 -17.43 0.62
N LEU A 165 -43.81 -18.52 1.06
CA LEU A 165 -44.45 -19.84 1.12
C LEU A 165 -45.68 -19.84 2.03
N SER A 166 -45.61 -19.12 3.16
CA SER A 166 -46.73 -19.01 4.11
C SER A 166 -47.90 -18.23 3.50
N VAL A 167 -47.62 -17.16 2.75
CA VAL A 167 -48.64 -16.38 2.03
C VAL A 167 -49.24 -17.18 0.88
N CYS A 168 -48.42 -17.87 0.07
CA CYS A 168 -48.91 -18.71 -1.02
C CYS A 168 -49.79 -19.86 -0.51
N ARG A 169 -49.40 -20.53 0.59
CA ARG A 169 -50.21 -21.57 1.23
C ARG A 169 -51.55 -21.01 1.74
N LYS A 170 -51.55 -19.81 2.32
CA LYS A 170 -52.76 -19.15 2.80
C LYS A 170 -53.69 -18.66 1.68
N SER A 171 -53.16 -18.42 0.47
CA SER A 171 -53.96 -18.03 -0.69
C SER A 171 -54.56 -19.21 -1.47
N ILE A 172 -54.12 -20.45 -1.19
CA ILE A 172 -54.52 -21.67 -1.89
C ILE A 172 -55.46 -22.56 -1.06
N GLY A 173 -55.65 -22.27 0.23
CA GLY A 173 -56.63 -22.94 1.11
C GLY A 173 -57.74 -22.00 1.53
#